data_AF-A0A4P5URJ9-F1
#
_entry.id   AF-A0A4P5URJ9-F1
#
_cell.length_a   1.000
_cell.length_b   1.000
_cell.length_c   1.000
_cell.angle_alpha   90.00
_cell.angle_beta   90.00
_cell.angle_gamma   90.00
#
_symmetry.space_group_name_H-M   'P 1'
#
loop_
_entity.id
_entity.type
_entity.pdbx_description
1 polymer ?
#
loop_
_entity_poly.entity_id
_entity_poly.type
_entity_poly.pdbx_seq_one_letter_code
_entity_poly.pdbx_strand_id
1 'polypeptide(L)'
;MKALILSIGFIVGIFWGIYPGLLKPRPLWMRLGLICMMTIMVFLALFPRIAGTPEDVALVHRMGMQKDIPVLCTIDAAKAEKQASGEWLIPVQGKERIFMLRLTATSLEGLGDGAPIIADMKRGNSDAELRLSRIIQIDPIITLPYIVGLEERARILYFHVPMSWIAFLAYIVSMIMSIRYLRNPSPRLDIIASSSAALGTVFCILATISGAIWAKFNWGSFWNWDPRETSIFVLLLIYGAYFILRSAIEQEHTRARLSSVYAIIGAIAAVFFIYVAPRIYGGLHPGSADDSNAGPVLSQQAGTLDILKQIILSMAFCSFTMLYFWLLSLASRIRLAGRDIQSTMLHKESHP
;
A
#
# COMPACT_ATOMS: atom_id res chain seq x y z
N MET A 1 -12.57 -5.99 15.20
CA MET A 1 -11.23 -6.62 15.09
C MET A 1 -10.41 -6.12 13.90
N LYS A 2 -10.94 -6.08 12.66
CA LYS A 2 -10.18 -5.73 11.45
C LYS A 2 -9.58 -4.30 11.42
N ALA A 3 -10.36 -3.29 11.80
CA ALA A 3 -9.87 -1.90 11.92
C ALA A 3 -8.83 -1.72 13.04
N LEU A 4 -8.76 -2.63 14.01
CA LEU A 4 -7.84 -2.56 15.14
C LEU A 4 -6.40 -2.89 14.69
N ILE A 5 -6.22 -3.94 13.88
CA ILE A 5 -4.89 -4.39 13.40
C ILE A 5 -4.23 -3.32 12.53
N LEU A 6 -5.00 -2.69 11.63
CA LEU A 6 -4.50 -1.59 10.81
C LEU A 6 -4.17 -0.36 11.65
N SER A 7 -5.03 -0.01 12.61
CA SER A 7 -4.80 1.10 13.55
C SER A 7 -3.51 0.94 14.36
N ILE A 8 -3.14 -0.29 14.75
CA ILE A 8 -1.89 -0.57 15.47
C ILE A 8 -0.67 -0.14 14.66
N GLY A 9 -0.62 -0.48 13.36
CA GLY A 9 0.50 -0.11 12.50
C GLY A 9 0.71 1.40 12.41
N PHE A 10 -0.38 2.16 12.31
CA PHE A 10 -0.33 3.63 12.33
C PHE A 10 0.17 4.18 13.67
N ILE A 11 -0.42 3.73 14.78
CA ILE A 11 -0.12 4.25 16.12
C ILE A 11 1.34 3.92 16.49
N VAL A 12 1.76 2.68 16.31
CA VAL A 12 3.12 2.23 16.59
C VAL A 12 4.10 2.99 15.69
N GLY A 13 3.81 3.08 14.39
CA GLY A 13 4.64 3.80 13.43
C GLY A 13 4.85 5.27 13.81
N ILE A 14 3.80 5.97 14.26
CA ILE A 14 3.89 7.37 14.71
C ILE A 14 4.68 7.47 16.01
N PHE A 15 4.33 6.68 17.03
CA PHE A 15 4.97 6.76 18.34
C PHE A 15 6.47 6.47 18.25
N TRP A 16 6.82 5.36 17.61
CA TRP A 16 8.21 4.97 17.39
C TRP A 16 8.92 5.84 16.38
N GLY A 17 8.20 6.31 15.37
CA GLY A 17 8.73 7.28 14.42
C GLY A 17 9.16 8.58 15.10
N ILE A 18 8.41 9.07 16.09
CA ILE A 18 8.78 10.31 16.79
C ILE A 18 9.88 10.08 17.82
N TYR A 19 9.89 8.96 18.53
CA TYR A 19 10.88 8.65 19.57
C TYR A 19 12.34 8.56 19.05
N PRO A 20 13.35 9.16 19.73
CA PRO A 20 13.29 9.86 21.03
C PRO A 20 13.04 11.38 20.91
N GLY A 21 12.75 11.86 19.70
CA GLY A 21 12.44 13.24 19.37
C GLY A 21 12.69 13.51 17.88
N LEU A 22 11.95 14.46 17.29
CA LEU A 22 12.06 14.77 15.86
C LEU A 22 13.46 15.20 15.41
N LEU A 23 14.22 15.85 16.29
CA LEU A 23 15.58 16.34 16.01
C LEU A 23 16.67 15.50 16.69
N LYS A 24 16.33 14.36 17.29
CA LYS A 24 17.32 13.46 17.88
C LYS A 24 17.73 12.38 16.88
N PRO A 25 19.01 11.96 16.87
CA PRO A 25 19.43 10.82 16.05
C PRO A 25 18.69 9.56 16.48
N ARG A 26 18.27 8.76 15.49
CA ARG A 26 17.68 7.45 15.76
C ARG A 26 18.77 6.47 16.23
N PRO A 27 18.59 5.78 17.37
CA PRO A 27 19.58 4.80 17.82
C PRO A 27 19.73 3.66 16.81
N LEU A 28 20.89 2.98 16.82
CA LEU A 28 21.22 1.95 15.82
C LEU A 28 20.18 0.83 15.76
N TRP A 29 19.75 0.33 16.91
CA TRP A 29 18.78 -0.76 17.01
C TRP A 29 17.43 -0.43 16.36
N MET A 30 16.96 0.82 16.41
CA MET A 30 15.74 1.25 15.70
C MET A 30 15.93 1.26 14.19
N ARG A 31 17.11 1.68 13.71
CA ARG A 31 17.44 1.69 12.28
C ARG A 31 17.51 0.26 11.73
N LEU A 32 18.18 -0.64 12.45
CA LEU A 32 18.26 -2.06 12.09
C LEU A 32 16.88 -2.74 12.18
N GLY A 33 16.10 -2.44 13.22
CA GLY A 33 14.73 -2.94 13.37
C GLY A 33 13.82 -2.49 12.23
N LEU A 34 13.91 -1.22 11.81
CA LEU A 34 13.18 -0.71 10.64
C LEU A 34 13.59 -1.44 9.36
N ILE A 35 14.89 -1.59 9.10
CA ILE A 35 15.39 -2.28 7.90
C ILE A 35 14.89 -3.73 7.88
N CYS A 36 14.98 -4.43 9.02
CA CYS A 36 14.49 -5.79 9.17
C CYS A 36 12.98 -5.88 8.90
N MET A 37 12.18 -5.00 9.52
CA MET A 37 10.73 -4.96 9.35
C MET A 37 10.32 -4.64 7.90
N MET A 38 11.00 -3.69 7.24
CA MET A 38 10.77 -3.40 5.82
C MET A 38 11.13 -4.60 4.95
N THR A 39 12.23 -5.29 5.23
CA THR A 39 12.67 -6.46 4.46
C THR A 39 11.65 -7.59 4.59
N ILE A 40 11.18 -7.88 5.81
CA ILE A 40 10.14 -8.88 6.07
C ILE A 40 8.85 -8.51 5.36
N MET A 41 8.43 -7.24 5.44
CA MET A 41 7.23 -6.75 4.77
C MET A 41 7.32 -6.90 3.24
N VAL A 42 8.44 -6.52 2.63
CA VAL A 42 8.69 -6.70 1.19
C VAL A 42 8.65 -8.18 0.82
N PHE A 43 9.28 -9.04 1.62
CA PHE A 43 9.28 -10.48 1.38
C PHE A 43 7.85 -11.04 1.39
N LEU A 44 7.08 -10.73 2.43
CA LEU A 44 5.70 -11.21 2.57
C LEU A 44 4.75 -10.60 1.52
N ALA A 45 5.02 -9.40 1.02
CA ALA A 45 4.24 -8.77 -0.03
C ALA A 45 4.49 -9.40 -1.42
N LEU A 46 5.72 -9.85 -1.70
CA LEU A 46 6.14 -10.25 -3.06
C LEU A 46 6.30 -11.76 -3.27
N PHE A 47 6.73 -12.52 -2.26
CA PHE A 47 7.12 -13.91 -2.44
C PHE A 47 6.00 -14.93 -2.27
N PRO A 48 5.11 -14.84 -1.25
CA PRO A 48 4.04 -15.80 -1.09
C PRO A 48 3.16 -15.86 -2.35
N ARG A 49 2.82 -17.06 -2.80
CA ARG A 49 2.01 -17.29 -4.01
C ARG A 49 0.58 -16.83 -3.77
N ILE A 50 -0.06 -16.30 -4.81
CA ILE A 50 -1.49 -16.01 -4.74
C ILE A 50 -2.25 -17.31 -4.97
N ALA A 51 -3.24 -17.57 -4.12
CA ALA A 51 -4.15 -18.68 -4.29
C ALA A 51 -5.59 -18.28 -3.94
N GLY A 52 -6.52 -18.69 -4.78
CA GLY A 52 -7.95 -18.54 -4.59
C GLY A 52 -8.58 -19.82 -4.08
N THR A 53 -9.91 -19.86 -4.10
CA THR A 53 -10.69 -21.05 -3.76
C THR A 53 -11.40 -21.62 -4.99
N PRO A 54 -11.85 -22.89 -4.95
CA PRO A 54 -12.68 -23.49 -5.99
C PRO A 54 -13.83 -22.59 -6.49
N GLU A 55 -14.46 -21.84 -5.59
CA GLU A 55 -15.53 -20.88 -5.92
C GLU A 55 -15.06 -19.74 -6.83
N ASP A 56 -13.81 -19.27 -6.65
CA ASP A 56 -13.26 -18.19 -7.46
C ASP A 56 -13.16 -18.63 -8.94
N VAL A 57 -12.96 -19.92 -9.21
CA VAL A 57 -12.96 -20.49 -10.58
C VAL A 57 -14.33 -20.39 -11.23
N ALA A 58 -15.37 -20.77 -10.49
CA ALA A 58 -16.75 -20.65 -10.99
C ALA A 58 -17.13 -19.17 -11.19
N LEU A 59 -16.72 -18.29 -10.27
CA LEU A 59 -16.99 -16.85 -10.34
C LEU A 59 -16.31 -16.21 -11.55
N VAL A 60 -15.02 -16.44 -11.77
CA VAL A 60 -14.27 -15.89 -12.92
C VAL A 60 -14.88 -16.33 -14.24
N HIS A 61 -15.32 -17.58 -14.34
CA HIS A 61 -16.01 -18.06 -15.54
C HIS A 61 -17.37 -17.37 -15.75
N ARG A 62 -18.16 -17.15 -14.69
CA ARG A 62 -19.44 -16.39 -14.77
C ARG A 62 -19.22 -14.94 -15.20
N MET A 63 -18.06 -14.38 -14.90
CA MET A 63 -17.63 -13.06 -15.39
C MET A 63 -17.17 -13.10 -16.86
N GLY A 64 -17.34 -14.21 -17.57
CA GLY A 64 -16.99 -14.37 -18.98
C GLY A 64 -15.49 -14.60 -19.24
N MET A 65 -14.68 -14.77 -18.19
CA MET A 65 -13.24 -14.99 -18.32
C MET A 65 -12.93 -16.49 -18.39
N GLN A 66 -12.37 -16.95 -19.51
CA GLN A 66 -11.86 -18.32 -19.67
C GLN A 66 -10.37 -18.35 -19.38
N LYS A 67 -9.98 -18.43 -18.10
CA LYS A 67 -8.57 -18.54 -17.71
C LYS A 67 -8.37 -19.48 -16.54
N ASP A 68 -7.14 -19.99 -16.46
CA ASP A 68 -6.67 -20.78 -15.34
C ASP A 68 -6.42 -19.87 -14.13
N ILE A 69 -6.77 -20.35 -12.93
CA ILE A 69 -6.63 -19.63 -11.68
C ILE A 69 -5.88 -20.50 -10.69
N PRO A 70 -4.89 -19.95 -9.95
CA PRO A 70 -4.24 -20.69 -8.89
C PRO A 70 -5.22 -20.88 -7.73
N VAL A 71 -5.53 -22.14 -7.40
CA VAL A 71 -6.42 -22.52 -6.31
C VAL A 71 -5.65 -23.26 -5.24
N LEU A 72 -5.87 -22.89 -3.98
CA LEU A 72 -5.40 -23.66 -2.83
C LEU A 72 -6.43 -24.75 -2.52
N CYS A 73 -6.00 -26.01 -2.58
CA CYS A 73 -6.85 -27.15 -2.26
C CYS A 73 -6.03 -28.31 -1.72
N THR A 74 -6.71 -29.30 -1.13
CA THR A 74 -6.11 -30.59 -0.78
C THR A 74 -6.68 -31.66 -1.70
N ILE A 75 -5.81 -32.48 -2.27
CA ILE A 75 -6.19 -33.65 -3.06
C ILE A 75 -6.11 -34.87 -2.15
N ASP A 76 -7.20 -35.63 -2.08
CA ASP A 76 -7.29 -36.90 -1.37
C ASP A 76 -7.40 -38.02 -2.40
N ALA A 77 -6.28 -38.69 -2.67
CA ALA A 77 -6.20 -39.73 -3.69
C ALA A 77 -7.05 -40.96 -3.34
N ALA A 78 -7.36 -41.19 -2.06
CA ALA A 78 -8.22 -42.29 -1.64
C ALA A 78 -9.68 -42.09 -2.07
N LYS A 79 -10.09 -40.83 -2.31
CA LYS A 79 -11.42 -40.48 -2.82
C LYS A 79 -11.47 -40.33 -4.35
N ALA A 80 -10.38 -40.66 -5.05
CA ALA A 80 -10.31 -40.52 -6.49
C ALA A 80 -11.01 -41.68 -7.20
N GLU A 81 -11.91 -41.36 -8.13
CA GLU A 81 -12.63 -42.35 -8.95
C GLU A 81 -12.14 -42.29 -10.40
N LYS A 82 -11.66 -43.41 -10.93
CA LYS A 82 -11.25 -43.51 -12.35
C LYS A 82 -12.49 -43.71 -13.23
N GLN A 83 -12.71 -42.79 -14.16
CA GLN A 83 -13.80 -42.85 -15.11
C GLN A 83 -13.46 -43.78 -16.29
N ALA A 84 -14.50 -44.26 -16.98
CA ALA A 84 -14.35 -45.07 -18.19
C ALA A 84 -13.58 -44.34 -19.32
N SER A 85 -13.59 -43.00 -19.30
CA SER A 85 -12.80 -42.14 -20.19
C SER A 85 -11.29 -42.16 -19.91
N GLY A 86 -10.85 -42.77 -18.80
CA GLY A 86 -9.48 -42.74 -18.31
C GLY A 86 -9.12 -41.51 -17.45
N GLU A 87 -10.05 -40.56 -17.29
CA GLU A 87 -9.89 -39.41 -16.39
C GLU A 87 -10.15 -39.80 -14.93
N TRP A 88 -9.50 -39.10 -14.00
CA TRP A 88 -9.78 -39.20 -12.57
C TRP A 88 -10.73 -38.10 -12.14
N LEU A 89 -11.73 -38.45 -11.34
CA LEU A 89 -12.60 -37.52 -10.62
C LEU A 89 -12.25 -37.52 -9.14
N ILE A 90 -11.91 -36.36 -8.60
CA ILE A 90 -11.50 -36.21 -7.21
C ILE A 90 -12.36 -35.13 -6.54
N PRO A 91 -13.07 -35.43 -5.43
CA PRO A 91 -13.80 -34.42 -4.71
C PRO A 91 -12.83 -33.46 -3.99
N VAL A 92 -13.00 -32.16 -4.22
CA VAL A 92 -12.24 -31.08 -3.61
C VAL A 92 -13.17 -30.20 -2.79
N GLN A 93 -12.83 -29.97 -1.52
CA GLN A 93 -13.61 -29.14 -0.63
C GLN A 93 -13.43 -27.65 -0.96
N GLY A 94 -14.53 -26.97 -1.29
CA GLY A 94 -14.62 -25.51 -1.33
C GLY A 94 -15.05 -24.93 0.03
N LYS A 95 -15.24 -23.61 0.08
CA LYS A 95 -15.77 -22.91 1.26
C LYS A 95 -17.21 -23.32 1.59
N GLU A 96 -18.05 -23.46 0.57
CA GLU A 96 -19.50 -23.67 0.77
C GLU A 96 -19.99 -25.02 0.23
N ARG A 97 -19.24 -25.64 -0.70
CA ARG A 97 -19.63 -26.88 -1.36
C ARG A 97 -18.42 -27.68 -1.83
N ILE A 98 -18.67 -28.93 -2.21
CA ILE A 98 -17.68 -29.81 -2.83
C ILE A 98 -17.68 -29.58 -4.35
N PHE A 99 -16.49 -29.58 -4.94
CA PHE A 99 -16.26 -29.50 -6.38
C PHE A 99 -15.62 -30.80 -6.86
N MET A 100 -15.89 -31.20 -8.11
CA MET A 100 -15.31 -32.39 -8.72
C MET A 100 -14.15 -31.98 -9.62
N LEU A 101 -12.93 -32.30 -9.21
CA LEU A 101 -11.72 -32.07 -9.97
C LEU A 101 -11.51 -33.22 -10.97
N ARG A 102 -11.54 -32.88 -12.26
CA ARG A 102 -11.15 -33.74 -13.38
C ARG A 102 -9.66 -33.63 -13.60
N LEU A 103 -8.98 -34.78 -13.62
CA LEU A 103 -7.56 -34.91 -13.88
C LEU A 103 -7.30 -35.92 -14.99
N THR A 104 -6.64 -35.48 -16.05
CA THR A 104 -6.14 -36.34 -17.13
C THR A 104 -4.70 -36.73 -16.82
N ALA A 105 -4.51 -37.75 -15.98
CA ALA A 105 -3.18 -38.27 -15.62
C ALA A 105 -3.16 -39.80 -15.64
N THR A 106 -2.01 -40.37 -16.03
CA THR A 106 -1.79 -41.82 -16.04
C THR A 106 -1.70 -42.40 -14.63
N SER A 107 -1.18 -41.64 -13.67
CA SER A 107 -1.12 -41.98 -12.24
C SER A 107 -1.43 -40.77 -11.36
N LEU A 108 -1.79 -41.04 -10.10
CA LEU A 108 -2.02 -40.03 -9.06
C LEU A 108 -0.76 -39.75 -8.20
N GLU A 109 0.36 -40.39 -8.54
CA GLU A 109 1.61 -40.23 -7.81
C GLU A 109 2.17 -38.80 -7.98
N GLY A 110 2.61 -38.19 -6.88
CA GLY A 110 3.20 -36.85 -6.89
C GLY A 110 2.19 -35.69 -6.83
N LEU A 111 0.89 -35.96 -6.65
CA LEU A 111 -0.14 -34.92 -6.46
C LEU A 111 -0.13 -34.25 -5.08
N GLY A 112 0.72 -34.72 -4.15
CA GLY A 112 0.70 -34.27 -2.76
C GLY A 112 -0.50 -34.81 -2.00
N ASP A 113 -0.70 -36.13 -2.00
CA ASP A 113 -1.82 -36.79 -1.34
C ASP A 113 -1.97 -36.37 0.13
N GLY A 114 -3.11 -35.78 0.46
CA GLY A 114 -3.41 -35.21 1.78
C GLY A 114 -2.71 -33.87 2.10
N ALA A 115 -1.72 -33.45 1.32
CA ALA A 115 -1.03 -32.18 1.49
C ALA A 115 -1.80 -31.02 0.81
N PRO A 116 -1.76 -29.79 1.37
CA PRO A 116 -2.26 -28.63 0.66
C PRO A 116 -1.40 -28.36 -0.58
N ILE A 117 -2.04 -28.08 -1.70
CA ILE A 117 -1.39 -27.75 -2.97
C ILE A 117 -1.96 -26.45 -3.55
N ILE A 118 -1.14 -25.75 -4.30
CA ILE A 118 -1.58 -24.69 -5.20
C ILE A 118 -1.56 -25.26 -6.62
N ALA A 119 -2.70 -25.24 -7.27
CA ALA A 119 -2.81 -25.72 -8.64
C ALA A 119 -3.62 -24.76 -9.51
N ASP A 120 -3.18 -24.61 -10.75
CA ASP A 120 -3.93 -23.88 -11.77
C ASP A 120 -5.13 -24.74 -12.20
N MET A 121 -6.32 -24.18 -11.99
CA MET A 121 -7.59 -24.82 -12.28
C MET A 121 -8.44 -23.96 -13.20
N LYS A 122 -9.21 -24.63 -14.06
CA LYS A 122 -10.24 -24.02 -14.90
C LYS A 122 -11.58 -24.69 -14.67
N ARG A 123 -12.68 -24.02 -15.03
CA ARG A 123 -14.01 -24.62 -15.00
C ARG A 123 -14.07 -25.81 -15.96
N GLY A 124 -14.69 -26.89 -15.50
CA GLY A 124 -15.06 -28.04 -16.32
C GLY A 124 -16.35 -27.79 -17.09
N ASN A 125 -17.21 -28.81 -17.19
CA ASN A 125 -18.46 -28.70 -17.95
C ASN A 125 -19.56 -27.97 -17.16
N SER A 126 -19.43 -27.90 -15.83
CA SER A 126 -20.37 -27.23 -14.92
C SER A 126 -19.63 -26.40 -13.87
N ASP A 127 -20.36 -25.55 -13.13
CA ASP A 127 -19.78 -24.74 -12.04
C ASP A 127 -19.30 -25.59 -10.85
N ALA A 128 -19.72 -26.85 -10.77
CA ALA A 128 -19.27 -27.80 -9.75
C ALA A 128 -18.09 -28.64 -10.25
N GLU A 129 -17.74 -28.56 -11.53
CA GLU A 129 -16.61 -29.28 -12.10
C GLU A 129 -15.42 -28.36 -12.31
N LEU A 130 -14.24 -28.83 -11.92
CA LEU A 130 -12.96 -28.18 -12.14
C LEU A 130 -12.09 -29.09 -13.00
N ARG A 131 -11.21 -28.53 -13.80
CA ARG A 131 -10.17 -29.27 -14.52
C ARG A 131 -8.82 -28.80 -14.03
N LEU A 132 -7.97 -29.75 -13.64
CA LEU A 132 -6.59 -29.45 -13.29
C LEU A 132 -5.80 -29.13 -14.56
N SER A 133 -5.18 -27.96 -14.61
CA SER A 133 -4.24 -27.61 -15.69
C SER A 133 -2.81 -27.97 -15.31
N ARG A 134 -2.35 -27.55 -14.13
CA ARG A 134 -1.02 -27.90 -13.60
C ARG A 134 -0.93 -27.67 -12.10
N ILE A 135 0.01 -28.36 -11.45
CA ILE A 135 0.39 -28.10 -10.06
C ILE A 135 1.47 -27.02 -10.04
N ILE A 136 1.29 -25.98 -9.23
CA ILE A 136 2.26 -24.90 -9.06
C ILE A 136 3.19 -25.19 -7.88
N GLN A 137 2.62 -25.62 -6.76
CA GLN A 137 3.37 -25.84 -5.52
C GLN A 137 2.67 -26.89 -4.65
N ILE A 138 3.48 -27.77 -4.05
CA ILE A 138 3.04 -28.72 -3.01
C ILE A 138 3.48 -28.15 -1.67
N ASP A 139 2.60 -28.25 -0.67
CA ASP A 139 2.81 -27.79 0.71
C ASP A 139 3.23 -26.31 0.82
N PRO A 140 2.37 -25.36 0.40
CA PRO A 140 2.68 -23.94 0.48
C PRO A 140 2.67 -23.46 1.94
N ILE A 141 3.81 -22.93 2.41
CA ILE A 141 3.95 -22.37 3.78
C ILE A 141 2.97 -21.20 4.01
N ILE A 142 2.89 -20.28 3.04
CA ILE A 142 2.07 -19.06 3.12
C ILE A 142 1.52 -18.75 1.72
N THR A 143 0.25 -18.36 1.66
CA THR A 143 -0.39 -17.87 0.42
C THR A 143 -1.00 -16.49 0.63
N LEU A 144 -1.05 -15.68 -0.43
CA LEU A 144 -1.85 -14.46 -0.47
C LEU A 144 -3.21 -14.76 -1.10
N PRO A 145 -4.29 -14.15 -0.60
CA PRO A 145 -5.60 -14.41 -1.18
C PRO A 145 -5.72 -13.83 -2.57
N TYR A 146 -6.25 -14.65 -3.47
CA TYR A 146 -6.69 -14.23 -4.78
C TYR A 146 -7.77 -13.15 -4.68
N ILE A 147 -7.62 -12.09 -5.46
CA ILE A 147 -8.65 -11.08 -5.64
C ILE A 147 -9.01 -11.08 -7.12
N VAL A 148 -10.24 -11.49 -7.41
CA VAL A 148 -10.76 -11.53 -8.78
C VAL A 148 -10.59 -10.14 -9.41
N GLY A 149 -9.99 -10.09 -10.60
CA GLY A 149 -9.76 -8.85 -11.34
C GLY A 149 -8.52 -8.05 -10.91
N LEU A 150 -7.87 -8.36 -9.78
CA LEU A 150 -6.58 -7.78 -9.42
C LEU A 150 -5.44 -8.80 -9.54
N GLU A 151 -5.61 -10.01 -9.01
CA GLU A 151 -4.57 -11.05 -9.01
C GLU A 151 -3.22 -10.53 -8.49
N GLU A 152 -2.13 -10.78 -9.20
CA GLU A 152 -0.77 -10.32 -8.90
C GLU A 152 -0.67 -8.79 -8.80
N ARG A 153 -1.55 -8.07 -9.50
CA ARG A 153 -1.59 -6.59 -9.45
C ARG A 153 -1.99 -6.08 -8.07
N ALA A 154 -2.66 -6.90 -7.24
CA ALA A 154 -3.02 -6.52 -5.88
C ALA A 154 -1.80 -6.26 -4.97
N ARG A 155 -0.62 -6.81 -5.29
CA ARG A 155 0.58 -6.65 -4.46
C ARG A 155 1.08 -5.21 -4.35
N ILE A 156 0.82 -4.39 -5.37
CA ILE A 156 1.25 -2.99 -5.38
C ILE A 156 0.60 -2.18 -4.24
N LEU A 157 -0.56 -2.63 -3.75
CA LEU A 157 -1.27 -2.07 -2.59
C LEU A 157 -0.35 -1.84 -1.39
N TYR A 158 0.53 -2.82 -1.09
CA TYR A 158 1.41 -2.79 0.08
C TYR A 158 2.49 -1.70 0.00
N PHE A 159 2.65 -1.07 -1.15
CA PHE A 159 3.61 0.00 -1.39
C PHE A 159 2.91 1.33 -1.69
N HIS A 160 1.97 1.31 -2.64
CA HIS A 160 1.24 2.48 -3.09
C HIS A 160 0.40 3.13 -1.98
N VAL A 161 -0.35 2.33 -1.20
CA VAL A 161 -1.23 2.86 -0.16
C VAL A 161 -0.43 3.46 1.00
N PRO A 162 0.63 2.81 1.53
CA PRO A 162 1.52 3.44 2.51
C PRO A 162 2.20 4.71 1.98
N MET A 163 2.62 4.77 0.71
CA MET A 163 3.19 6.01 0.15
C MET A 163 2.19 7.17 0.17
N SER A 164 0.94 6.90 -0.22
CA SER A 164 -0.16 7.89 -0.16
C SER A 164 -0.44 8.34 1.28
N TRP A 165 -0.39 7.41 2.24
CA TRP A 165 -0.49 7.71 3.66
C TRP A 165 0.63 8.63 4.15
N ILE A 166 1.88 8.37 3.76
CA ILE A 166 3.01 9.21 4.15
C ILE A 166 2.91 10.61 3.55
N ALA A 167 2.46 10.74 2.30
CA ALA A 167 2.20 12.06 1.71
C ALA A 167 1.23 12.87 2.57
N PHE A 168 0.10 12.27 2.92
CA PHE A 168 -0.89 12.89 3.81
C PHE A 168 -0.32 13.24 5.19
N LEU A 169 0.31 12.28 5.87
CA LEU A 169 0.89 12.47 7.21
C LEU A 169 1.92 13.60 7.21
N ALA A 170 2.78 13.67 6.19
CA ALA A 170 3.80 14.70 6.06
C ALA A 170 3.21 16.10 5.86
N TYR A 171 2.09 16.22 5.15
CA TYR A 171 1.35 17.48 5.02
C TYR A 171 0.71 17.92 6.34
N ILE A 172 0.17 16.97 7.12
CA ILE A 172 -0.34 17.25 8.47
C ILE A 172 0.78 17.67 9.43
N VAL A 173 1.92 16.99 9.43
CA VAL A 173 3.08 17.38 10.24
C VAL A 173 3.59 18.77 9.84
N SER A 174 3.63 19.07 8.53
CA SER A 174 3.97 20.41 8.03
C SER A 174 3.00 21.48 8.56
N MET A 175 1.69 21.22 8.51
CA MET A 175 0.67 22.11 9.06
C MET A 175 0.86 22.32 10.57
N ILE A 176 1.04 21.26 11.36
CA ILE A 176 1.24 21.36 12.81
C ILE A 176 2.46 22.22 13.13
N MET A 177 3.59 22.00 12.44
CA MET A 177 4.80 22.79 12.66
C MET A 177 4.64 24.24 12.20
N SER A 178 3.89 24.48 11.13
CA SER A 178 3.54 25.82 10.64
C SER A 178 2.67 26.58 11.63
N ILE A 179 1.66 25.93 12.23
CA ILE A 179 0.83 26.52 13.30
C ILE A 179 1.70 26.87 14.50
N ARG A 180 2.61 25.97 14.89
CA ARG A 180 3.56 26.25 15.99
C ARG A 180 4.48 27.41 15.66
N TYR A 181 4.98 27.51 14.43
CA TYR A 181 5.81 28.63 13.97
C TYR A 181 5.05 29.96 14.08
N LEU A 182 3.80 30.01 13.62
CA LEU A 182 3.00 31.25 13.69
C LEU A 182 2.70 31.68 15.13
N ARG A 183 2.62 30.75 16.08
CA ARG A 183 2.43 31.05 17.51
C ARG A 183 3.73 31.47 18.19
N ASN A 184 4.84 30.81 17.88
CA ASN A 184 6.16 31.08 18.44
C ASN A 184 7.21 30.92 17.34
N PRO A 185 7.55 32.00 16.62
CA PRO A 185 8.47 31.95 15.49
C PRO A 185 9.83 31.36 15.88
N SER A 186 10.21 30.30 15.19
CA SER A 186 11.50 29.63 15.41
C SER A 186 12.02 29.05 14.11
N PRO A 187 13.30 29.27 13.75
CA PRO A 187 13.90 28.66 12.56
C PRO A 187 13.79 27.13 12.56
N ARG A 188 13.81 26.50 13.75
CA ARG A 188 13.63 25.06 13.89
C ARG A 188 12.27 24.59 13.41
N LEU A 189 11.20 25.29 13.77
CA LEU A 189 9.83 24.93 13.39
C LEU A 189 9.62 25.10 11.88
N ASP A 190 10.15 26.18 11.30
CA ASP A 190 10.11 26.42 9.86
C ASP A 190 10.89 25.37 9.05
N ILE A 191 12.08 24.99 9.52
CA ILE A 191 12.87 23.92 8.89
C ILE A 191 12.15 22.58 8.95
N ILE A 192 11.56 22.20 10.08
CA ILE A 192 10.81 20.94 10.19
C ILE A 192 9.57 20.99 9.28
N ALA A 193 8.82 22.10 9.28
CA ALA A 193 7.63 22.27 8.44
C ALA A 193 7.96 22.11 6.95
N SER A 194 8.95 22.88 6.46
CA SER A 194 9.35 22.83 5.04
C SER A 194 10.01 21.51 4.64
N SER A 195 10.75 20.86 5.53
CA SER A 195 11.31 19.52 5.28
C SER A 195 10.21 18.45 5.22
N SER A 196 9.20 18.57 6.08
CA SER A 196 8.02 17.71 6.08
C SER A 196 7.22 17.87 4.79
N ALA A 197 6.94 19.10 4.35
CA ALA A 197 6.28 19.35 3.07
C ALA A 197 7.05 18.75 1.89
N ALA A 198 8.39 18.86 1.90
CA ALA A 198 9.24 18.32 0.83
C ALA A 198 9.17 16.79 0.78
N LEU A 199 9.27 16.12 1.93
CA LEU A 199 9.10 14.67 2.01
C LEU A 199 7.70 14.25 1.59
N GLY A 200 6.66 14.97 2.03
CA GLY A 200 5.28 14.69 1.62
C GLY A 200 5.10 14.76 0.10
N THR A 201 5.74 15.73 -0.54
CA THR A 201 5.72 15.89 -2.01
C THR A 201 6.45 14.75 -2.71
N VAL A 202 7.60 14.31 -2.20
CA VAL A 202 8.32 13.12 -2.73
C VAL A 202 7.43 11.88 -2.65
N PHE A 203 6.81 11.61 -1.50
CA PHE A 203 5.90 10.47 -1.36
C PHE A 203 4.63 10.61 -2.21
N CYS A 204 4.15 11.84 -2.43
CA CYS A 204 3.02 12.13 -3.32
C CYS A 204 3.38 11.82 -4.79
N ILE A 205 4.60 12.16 -5.24
CA ILE A 205 5.11 11.78 -6.57
C ILE A 205 5.22 10.25 -6.69
N LEU A 206 5.80 9.58 -5.68
CA LEU A 206 5.93 8.12 -5.68
C LEU A 206 4.56 7.41 -5.69
N ALA A 207 3.59 7.93 -4.93
CA ALA A 207 2.21 7.47 -4.95
C ALA A 207 1.58 7.68 -6.33
N THR A 208 1.80 8.83 -6.98
CA THR A 208 1.30 9.12 -8.32
C THR A 208 1.88 8.15 -9.36
N ILE A 209 3.19 7.93 -9.35
CA ILE A 209 3.85 7.00 -10.29
C ILE A 209 3.36 5.56 -10.08
N SER A 210 3.36 5.08 -8.84
CA SER A 210 2.89 3.73 -8.54
C SER A 210 1.40 3.55 -8.85
N GLY A 211 0.58 4.58 -8.61
CA GLY A 211 -0.84 4.59 -8.98
C GLY A 211 -1.04 4.54 -10.49
N ALA A 212 -0.29 5.34 -11.26
CA ALA A 212 -0.34 5.34 -12.72
C ALA A 212 0.07 3.98 -13.31
N ILE A 213 1.09 3.33 -12.75
CA ILE A 213 1.48 1.97 -13.16
C ILE A 213 0.32 1.00 -12.92
N TRP A 214 -0.31 1.04 -11.75
CA TRP A 214 -1.48 0.20 -11.46
C TRP A 214 -2.64 0.50 -12.42
N ALA A 215 -2.95 1.78 -12.66
CA ALA A 215 -3.97 2.20 -13.63
C ALA A 215 -3.71 1.64 -15.03
N LYS A 216 -2.45 1.64 -15.49
CA LYS A 216 -2.09 1.05 -16.79
C LYS A 216 -2.45 -0.44 -16.87
N PHE A 217 -2.17 -1.20 -15.82
CA PHE A 217 -2.44 -2.64 -15.78
C PHE A 217 -3.92 -2.98 -15.49
N ASN A 218 -4.69 -2.05 -14.95
CA ASN A 218 -6.08 -2.27 -14.56
C ASN A 218 -7.09 -1.69 -15.54
N TRP A 219 -6.79 -0.53 -16.12
CA TRP A 219 -7.68 0.27 -16.97
C TRP A 219 -7.12 0.51 -18.37
N GLY A 220 -5.90 0.03 -18.66
CA GLY A 220 -5.29 0.12 -19.98
C GLY A 220 -4.53 1.43 -20.27
N SER A 221 -4.65 2.45 -19.40
CA SER A 221 -3.95 3.74 -19.50
C SER A 221 -3.31 4.15 -18.18
N PHE A 222 -2.16 4.82 -18.24
CA PHE A 222 -1.47 5.39 -17.07
C PHE A 222 -2.25 6.55 -16.42
N TRP A 223 -3.16 7.17 -17.18
CA TRP A 223 -3.97 8.29 -16.72
C TRP A 223 -5.33 8.27 -17.40
N ASN A 224 -6.37 8.50 -16.62
CA ASN A 224 -7.78 8.33 -17.00
C ASN A 224 -8.63 9.52 -16.52
N TRP A 225 -8.03 10.51 -15.84
CA TRP A 225 -8.73 11.62 -15.19
C TRP A 225 -9.75 11.15 -14.15
N ASP A 226 -9.48 10.01 -13.52
CA ASP A 226 -10.27 9.52 -12.39
C ASP A 226 -10.25 10.55 -11.24
N PRO A 227 -11.31 10.67 -10.40
CA PRO A 227 -11.32 11.60 -9.29
C PRO A 227 -10.10 11.49 -8.35
N ARG A 228 -9.52 10.30 -8.15
CA ARG A 228 -8.30 10.13 -7.33
C ARG A 228 -7.05 10.58 -8.05
N GLU A 229 -6.92 10.25 -9.33
CA GLU A 229 -5.84 10.75 -10.19
C GLU A 229 -5.85 12.28 -10.23
N THR A 230 -7.00 12.88 -10.52
CA THR A 230 -7.17 14.34 -10.56
C THR A 230 -6.84 14.97 -9.20
N SER A 231 -7.32 14.36 -8.11
CA SER A 231 -7.05 14.85 -6.75
C SER A 231 -5.57 14.85 -6.39
N ILE A 232 -4.84 13.77 -6.68
CA ILE A 232 -3.40 13.71 -6.37
C ILE A 232 -2.59 14.65 -7.27
N PHE A 233 -3.00 14.83 -8.53
CA PHE A 233 -2.39 15.81 -9.42
C PHE A 233 -2.56 17.25 -8.89
N VAL A 234 -3.76 17.63 -8.46
CA VAL A 234 -4.00 18.95 -7.85
C VAL A 234 -3.15 19.13 -6.59
N LEU A 235 -2.94 18.08 -5.79
CA LEU A 235 -2.05 18.16 -4.62
C LEU A 235 -0.60 18.40 -4.98
N LEU A 236 -0.10 17.79 -6.06
CA LEU A 236 1.24 18.08 -6.58
C LEU A 236 1.36 19.55 -7.01
N LEU A 237 0.33 20.13 -7.62
CA LEU A 237 0.31 21.55 -7.99
C LEU A 237 0.30 22.46 -6.76
N ILE A 238 -0.53 22.15 -5.75
CA ILE A 238 -0.60 22.91 -4.49
C ILE A 238 0.77 22.93 -3.80
N TYR A 239 1.41 21.77 -3.64
CA TYR A 239 2.72 21.73 -2.99
C TYR A 239 3.86 22.21 -3.88
N GLY A 240 3.73 22.12 -5.21
CA GLY A 240 4.63 22.81 -6.14
C GLY A 240 4.59 24.33 -5.95
N ALA A 241 3.38 24.90 -5.88
CA ALA A 241 3.19 26.33 -5.60
C ALA A 241 3.69 26.74 -4.20
N TYR A 242 3.57 25.88 -3.19
CA TYR A 242 4.21 26.10 -1.88
C TYR A 242 5.73 26.31 -2.01
N PHE A 243 6.44 25.47 -2.77
CA PHE A 243 7.89 25.62 -2.94
C PHE A 243 8.26 26.83 -3.80
N ILE A 244 7.48 27.13 -4.85
CA ILE A 244 7.68 28.33 -5.68
C ILE A 244 7.58 29.58 -4.80
N LEU A 245 6.47 29.72 -4.03
CA LEU A 245 6.29 30.83 -3.08
C LEU A 245 7.47 30.94 -2.13
N ARG A 246 7.90 29.82 -1.56
CA ARG A 246 8.99 29.79 -0.59
C ARG A 246 10.34 30.17 -1.21
N SER A 247 10.59 29.80 -2.46
CA SER A 247 11.81 30.15 -3.19
C SER A 247 11.85 31.61 -3.63
N ALA A 248 10.70 32.24 -3.85
CA ALA A 248 10.59 33.62 -4.33
C ALA A 248 10.82 34.68 -3.24
N ILE A 249 10.84 34.29 -1.96
CA ILE A 249 10.98 35.22 -0.82
C ILE A 249 12.37 35.07 -0.18
N GLU A 250 13.19 36.10 -0.31
CA GLU A 250 14.55 36.13 0.25
C GLU A 250 14.54 36.27 1.77
N GLN A 251 13.74 37.21 2.29
CA GLN A 251 13.70 37.50 3.72
C GLN A 251 13.13 36.33 4.51
N GLU A 252 13.97 35.71 5.35
CA GLU A 252 13.68 34.43 5.99
C GLU A 252 12.39 34.43 6.81
N HIS A 253 12.18 35.45 7.64
CA HIS A 253 11.00 35.52 8.51
C HIS A 253 9.71 35.66 7.70
N THR A 254 9.73 36.47 6.64
CA THR A 254 8.60 36.67 5.72
C THR A 254 8.31 35.40 4.94
N ARG A 255 9.35 34.74 4.43
CA ARG A 255 9.27 33.44 3.75
C ARG A 255 8.61 32.40 4.64
N ALA A 256 9.09 32.25 5.87
CA ALA A 256 8.61 31.26 6.82
C ALA A 256 7.15 31.54 7.24
N ARG A 257 6.78 32.81 7.46
CA ARG A 257 5.40 33.19 7.80
C ARG A 257 4.42 32.90 6.67
N LEU A 258 4.72 33.34 5.45
CA LEU A 258 3.86 33.13 4.28
C LEU A 258 3.75 31.63 3.94
N SER A 259 4.89 30.91 3.95
CA SER A 259 4.90 29.46 3.76
C SER A 259 4.06 28.76 4.83
N SER A 260 4.12 29.19 6.10
CA SER A 260 3.36 28.57 7.18
C SER A 260 1.85 28.70 6.96
N VAL A 261 1.37 29.88 6.56
CA VAL A 261 -0.05 30.08 6.21
C VAL A 261 -0.43 29.20 5.01
N TYR A 262 0.40 29.18 3.97
CA TYR A 262 0.15 28.34 2.79
C TYR A 262 0.08 26.85 3.14
N ALA A 263 1.01 26.35 3.97
CA ALA A 263 1.05 24.95 4.38
C ALA A 263 -0.21 24.51 5.15
N ILE A 264 -0.82 25.42 5.93
CA ILE A 264 -2.09 25.15 6.63
C ILE A 264 -3.21 24.96 5.61
N ILE A 265 -3.34 25.90 4.65
CA ILE A 265 -4.35 25.82 3.58
C ILE A 265 -4.14 24.57 2.73
N GLY A 266 -2.88 24.30 2.34
CA GLY A 266 -2.51 23.13 1.54
C GLY A 266 -2.82 21.80 2.25
N ALA A 267 -2.62 21.71 3.56
CA ALA A 267 -2.96 20.51 4.31
C ALA A 267 -4.49 20.31 4.44
N ILE A 268 -5.26 21.39 4.59
CA ILE A 268 -6.74 21.31 4.55
C ILE A 268 -7.20 20.83 3.17
N ALA A 269 -6.61 21.37 2.10
CA ALA A 269 -6.87 20.88 0.74
C ALA A 269 -6.47 19.41 0.58
N ALA A 270 -5.36 18.96 1.19
CA ALA A 270 -4.96 17.56 1.21
C ALA A 270 -6.00 16.64 1.86
N VAL A 271 -6.59 17.05 2.98
CA VAL A 271 -7.70 16.29 3.59
C VAL A 271 -8.86 16.15 2.60
N PHE A 272 -9.25 17.24 1.96
CA PHE A 272 -10.34 17.24 0.97
C PHE A 272 -10.03 16.34 -0.23
N PHE A 273 -8.89 16.53 -0.88
CA PHE A 273 -8.54 15.81 -2.11
C PHE A 273 -8.20 14.32 -1.87
N ILE A 274 -7.66 13.94 -0.71
CA ILE A 274 -7.35 12.52 -0.42
C ILE A 274 -8.59 11.76 0.06
N TYR A 275 -9.43 12.39 0.90
CA TYR A 275 -10.50 11.67 1.59
C TYR A 275 -11.91 12.02 1.10
N VAL A 276 -12.18 13.28 0.74
CA VAL A 276 -13.53 13.75 0.43
C VAL A 276 -13.82 13.63 -1.07
N ALA A 277 -13.07 14.32 -1.92
CA ALA A 277 -13.32 14.39 -3.37
C ALA A 277 -13.44 13.00 -4.03
N PRO A 278 -12.57 12.01 -3.74
CA PRO A 278 -12.66 10.68 -4.33
C PRO A 278 -13.93 9.87 -4.02
N ARG A 279 -14.70 10.27 -3.00
CA ARG A 279 -15.86 9.51 -2.50
C ARG A 279 -17.19 10.16 -2.85
N ILE A 280 -17.18 11.37 -3.39
CA ILE A 280 -18.38 12.09 -3.83
C ILE A 280 -18.59 12.03 -5.35
N TYR A 281 -17.55 11.66 -6.10
CA TYR A 281 -17.61 11.46 -7.55
C TYR A 281 -17.56 9.97 -7.90
N GLY A 282 -18.26 9.60 -8.97
CA GLY A 282 -18.11 8.28 -9.58
C GLY A 282 -16.76 8.14 -10.27
N GLY A 283 -16.21 6.93 -10.33
CA GLY A 283 -14.84 6.71 -10.79
C GLY A 283 -14.48 5.25 -11.00
N LEU A 284 -13.33 5.04 -11.64
CA LEU A 284 -12.76 3.71 -11.86
C LEU A 284 -12.08 3.17 -10.61
N HIS A 285 -11.62 4.08 -9.72
CA HIS A 285 -10.85 3.70 -8.55
C HIS A 285 -11.69 3.01 -7.47
N PRO A 286 -11.29 1.81 -6.99
CA PRO A 286 -11.95 1.11 -5.89
C PRO A 286 -12.30 2.02 -4.71
N GLY A 287 -13.59 2.12 -4.40
CA GLY A 287 -14.19 2.96 -3.35
C GLY A 287 -14.62 4.36 -3.81
N SER A 288 -14.90 4.55 -5.10
CA SER A 288 -15.62 5.71 -5.64
C SER A 288 -17.10 5.70 -5.22
N ALA A 289 -17.83 6.80 -5.49
CA ALA A 289 -19.22 6.94 -5.08
C ALA A 289 -20.17 5.88 -5.70
N ASP A 290 -19.84 5.42 -6.91
CA ASP A 290 -20.60 4.47 -7.72
C ASP A 290 -20.06 3.05 -7.69
N ASP A 291 -19.01 2.79 -6.89
CA ASP A 291 -18.43 1.46 -6.76
C ASP A 291 -19.39 0.54 -5.98
N SER A 292 -20.33 -0.09 -6.70
CA SER A 292 -21.25 -1.10 -6.17
C SER A 292 -20.53 -2.40 -5.79
N ASN A 293 -19.25 -2.54 -6.16
CA ASN A 293 -18.34 -3.62 -5.78
C ASN A 293 -17.31 -3.16 -4.72
N ALA A 294 -17.49 -1.96 -4.15
CA ALA A 294 -16.57 -1.19 -3.30
C ALA A 294 -15.34 -1.94 -2.75
N GLY A 295 -14.21 -1.89 -3.45
CA GLY A 295 -12.88 -2.20 -2.89
C GLY A 295 -12.16 -0.95 -2.33
N PRO A 296 -10.92 -1.02 -1.81
CA PRO A 296 -10.18 -2.14 -1.23
C PRO A 296 -9.81 -1.85 0.25
N VAL A 297 -9.36 -2.87 1.00
CA VAL A 297 -8.82 -2.79 2.39
C VAL A 297 -9.83 -2.45 3.52
N LEU A 298 -10.83 -1.60 3.29
CA LEU A 298 -11.74 -1.11 4.35
C LEU A 298 -13.23 -1.33 4.09
N SER A 299 -13.65 -1.84 2.92
CA SER A 299 -15.06 -2.21 2.76
C SER A 299 -15.39 -3.44 3.61
N GLN A 300 -16.48 -3.33 4.36
CA GLN A 300 -16.98 -4.40 5.24
C GLN A 300 -17.71 -5.52 4.47
N GLN A 301 -17.82 -5.41 3.14
CA GLN A 301 -18.55 -6.34 2.27
C GLN A 301 -17.60 -7.15 1.39
N ALA A 302 -16.91 -8.09 2.03
CA ALA A 302 -16.60 -9.43 1.52
C ALA A 302 -15.95 -10.20 2.68
N GLY A 303 -16.42 -11.40 2.96
CA GLY A 303 -16.01 -12.25 4.09
C GLY A 303 -14.56 -12.74 4.08
N THR A 304 -13.59 -12.04 3.51
CA THR A 304 -12.21 -12.54 3.27
C THR A 304 -11.12 -11.45 3.31
N LEU A 305 -11.24 -10.46 4.20
CA LEU A 305 -10.05 -9.71 4.63
C LEU A 305 -9.16 -10.66 5.46
N ASP A 306 -8.39 -11.46 4.76
CA ASP A 306 -7.40 -12.37 5.31
C ASP A 306 -6.50 -11.59 6.29
N ILE A 307 -6.35 -12.17 7.48
CA ILE A 307 -5.55 -11.64 8.58
C ILE A 307 -4.13 -11.36 8.08
N LEU A 308 -3.59 -12.20 7.20
CA LEU A 308 -2.27 -12.00 6.62
C LEU A 308 -2.17 -10.70 5.83
N LYS A 309 -3.16 -10.38 4.97
CA LYS A 309 -3.17 -9.10 4.23
C LYS A 309 -3.16 -7.90 5.17
N GLN A 310 -3.94 -7.96 6.25
CA GLN A 310 -4.00 -6.90 7.25
C GLN A 310 -2.68 -6.76 8.01
N ILE A 311 -2.03 -7.87 8.37
CA ILE A 311 -0.72 -7.86 9.02
C ILE A 311 0.33 -7.22 8.10
N ILE A 312 0.42 -7.65 6.83
CA ILE A 312 1.37 -7.10 5.85
C ILE A 312 1.14 -5.59 5.67
N LEU A 313 -0.12 -5.19 5.50
CA LEU A 313 -0.44 -3.77 5.32
C LEU A 313 -0.18 -2.95 6.59
N SER A 314 -0.46 -3.49 7.78
CA SER A 314 -0.15 -2.85 9.06
C SER A 314 1.37 -2.68 9.26
N MET A 315 2.16 -3.71 8.93
CA MET A 315 3.63 -3.61 8.90
C MET A 315 4.12 -2.58 7.89
N ALA A 316 3.48 -2.48 6.72
CA ALA A 316 3.82 -1.48 5.71
C ALA A 316 3.53 -0.06 6.23
N PHE A 317 2.36 0.19 6.83
CA PHE A 317 2.07 1.49 7.45
C PHE A 317 3.06 1.85 8.57
N CYS A 318 3.37 0.89 9.44
CA CYS A 318 4.33 1.10 10.52
C CYS A 318 5.73 1.46 9.98
N SER A 319 6.25 0.65 9.05
CA SER A 319 7.60 0.80 8.50
C SER A 319 7.77 2.06 7.66
N PHE A 320 6.83 2.37 6.76
CA PHE A 320 6.87 3.61 5.99
C PHE A 320 6.76 4.84 6.90
N THR A 321 5.98 4.78 7.99
CA THR A 321 5.85 5.90 8.93
C THR A 321 7.16 6.11 9.70
N MET A 322 7.78 5.03 10.18
CA MET A 322 9.09 5.09 10.83
C MET A 322 10.18 5.61 9.88
N LEU A 323 10.18 5.15 8.63
CA LEU A 323 11.09 5.63 7.58
C LEU A 323 10.90 7.14 7.36
N TYR A 324 9.67 7.60 7.21
CA TYR A 324 9.34 9.01 7.06
C TYR A 324 9.90 9.85 8.20
N PHE A 325 9.65 9.48 9.46
CA PHE A 325 10.17 10.26 10.59
C PHE A 325 11.69 10.16 10.75
N TRP A 326 12.33 9.09 10.27
CA TRP A 326 13.78 9.02 10.20
C TRP A 326 14.32 9.99 9.14
N LEU A 327 13.75 10.00 7.94
CA LEU A 327 14.10 10.94 6.87
C LEU A 327 13.86 12.39 7.30
N LEU A 328 12.75 12.68 7.97
CA LEU A 328 12.44 14.03 8.48
C LEU A 328 13.48 14.48 9.52
N SER A 329 13.85 13.60 10.45
CA SER A 329 14.89 13.88 11.45
C SER A 329 16.24 14.15 10.77
N LEU A 330 16.61 13.34 9.78
CA LEU A 330 17.85 13.51 9.03
C LEU A 330 17.87 14.84 8.26
N ALA A 331 16.85 15.10 7.45
CA ALA A 331 16.74 16.32 6.64
C ALA A 331 16.73 17.58 7.51
N SER A 332 15.99 17.57 8.62
CA SER A 332 15.91 18.72 9.53
C SER A 332 17.24 18.99 10.23
N ARG A 333 17.93 17.94 10.70
CA ARG A 333 19.25 18.09 11.34
C ARG A 333 20.32 18.60 10.39
N ILE A 334 20.34 18.10 9.14
CA ILE A 334 21.28 18.58 8.12
C ILE A 334 21.07 20.07 7.84
N ARG A 335 19.81 20.50 7.66
CA ARG A 335 19.49 21.92 7.41
C ARG A 335 19.81 22.83 8.59
N LEU A 336 19.55 22.36 9.82
CA LEU A 336 19.92 23.10 11.02
C LEU A 336 21.44 23.26 11.16
N ALA A 337 22.20 22.17 10.97
CA ALA A 337 23.66 22.23 11.01
C ALA A 337 24.22 23.18 9.93
N GLY A 338 23.68 23.13 8.70
CA GLY A 338 24.07 24.05 7.63
C GLY A 338 23.83 25.52 7.99
N ARG A 339 22.70 25.81 8.65
CA ARG A 339 22.39 27.16 9.15
C ARG A 339 23.37 27.62 10.23
N ASP A 340 23.68 26.77 11.20
CA ASP A 340 24.58 27.10 12.31
C ASP A 340 26.03 27.34 11.83
N ILE A 341 26.46 26.62 10.79
CA ILE A 341 27.75 26.86 10.13
C ILE A 341 27.76 28.23 9.45
N GLN A 342 26.71 28.55 8.69
CA GLN A 342 26.61 29.83 7.97
C GLN A 342 26.60 31.03 8.93
N SER A 343 25.86 30.95 10.04
CA SER A 343 25.85 32.03 11.04
C SER A 343 27.23 32.21 11.70
N THR A 344 27.96 31.13 11.96
CA THR A 344 29.31 31.17 12.53
C THR A 344 30.32 31.80 11.56
N MET A 345 30.21 31.51 10.26
CA MET A 345 31.08 32.10 9.24
C MET A 345 30.87 33.61 9.13
N LEU A 346 29.61 34.06 9.06
CA LEU A 346 29.29 35.48 8.98
C LEU A 346 29.78 36.26 10.21
N HIS A 347 29.70 35.67 11.41
CA HIS A 347 30.21 36.29 12.63
C HIS A 347 31.75 36.43 12.63
N LYS A 348 32.48 35.50 12.01
CA LYS A 348 33.94 35.61 11.88
C LYS A 348 34.34 36.69 10.88
N GLU A 349 33.60 36.83 9.77
CA GLU A 349 33.86 37.86 8.76
C GLU A 349 33.53 39.28 9.27
N SER A 350 32.56 39.42 10.18
CA SER A 350 32.19 40.72 10.76
C SER A 350 33.10 41.19 11.90
N HIS A 351 33.95 40.32 12.43
CA HIS A 351 34.90 40.61 13.51
C HIS A 351 36.29 40.05 13.17
N PRO A 352 37.02 40.69 12.23
CA PRO A 352 38.35 40.27 11.81
C PRO A 352 39.42 40.42 12.90
#